data_AF-A0A3P9NMP9-F1
#
_entry.id   AF-A0A3P9NMP9-F1
#
_cell.length_a   1.000
_cell.length_b   1.000
_cell.length_c   1.000
_cell.angle_alpha   90.00
_cell.angle_beta   90.00
_cell.angle_gamma   90.00
#
_symmetry.space_group_name_H-M   'P 1'
#
loop_
_entity.id
_entity.type
_entity.pdbx_description
1 polymer ?
#
loop_
_entity_poly.entity_id
_entity_poly.type
_entity_poly.pdbx_seq_one_letter_code
_entity_poly.pdbx_strand_id
1 'polypeptide(L)' 'MSSPMYVEYGGLFLPPVVHNAESLEFAQSFSVEVSDVFGVTHPKSGRVNQLLYLPIV' A
#
# COMPACT_ATOMS: atom_id res chain seq x y z
N MET A 1 8.05 19.78 -7.46
CA MET A 1 7.14 20.67 -6.70
C MET A 1 6.16 19.77 -5.96
N SER A 2 6.27 19.64 -4.64
CA SER A 2 5.31 18.85 -3.85
C SER A 2 3.97 19.58 -3.85
N SER A 3 2.95 18.98 -4.47
CA SER A 3 1.57 19.43 -4.25
C SER A 3 1.21 19.14 -2.79
N PRO A 4 0.57 20.04 -2.03
CA PRO A 4 0.18 19.79 -0.64
C PRO A 4 -0.77 18.57 -0.50
N MET A 5 -1.31 18.08 -1.62
CA MET A 5 -2.22 16.94 -1.68
C MET A 5 -1.52 15.58 -1.86
N TYR A 6 -0.25 15.54 -2.29
CA TYR A 6 0.43 14.28 -2.64
C TYR A 6 1.91 14.30 -2.29
N VAL A 7 2.39 13.17 -1.76
CA VAL A 7 3.82 12.85 -1.68
C VAL A 7 4.20 12.13 -2.98
N GLU A 8 5.29 12.58 -3.60
CA GLU A 8 5.87 11.90 -4.76
C GLU A 8 6.93 10.91 -4.27
N TYR A 9 6.83 9.65 -4.69
CA TYR A 9 7.78 8.61 -4.33
C TYR A 9 7.95 7.61 -5.46
N GLY A 10 9.17 7.50 -6.01
CA GLY A 10 9.46 6.59 -7.13
C GLY A 10 8.60 6.81 -8.37
N GLY A 11 8.15 8.06 -8.62
CA GLY A 11 7.23 8.40 -9.72
C GLY A 11 5.73 8.18 -9.42
N LEU A 12 5.37 7.75 -8.21
CA LEU A 12 3.98 7.61 -7.77
C LEU A 12 3.54 8.80 -6.92
N PHE A 13 2.27 9.21 -7.08
CA PHE A 13 1.62 10.21 -6.22
C PHE A 13 0.78 9.52 -5.15
N LEU A 14 1.13 9.71 -3.88
CA LEU A 14 0.54 9.03 -2.74
C LEU A 14 -0.09 10.03 -1.76
N PRO A 15 -1.25 9.71 -1.16
CA PRO A 15 -1.91 10.60 -0.24
C PRO A 15 -1.13 10.75 1.08
N PRO A 16 -0.72 11.98 1.48
CA PRO A 16 0.12 12.24 2.65
C PRO A 16 -0.60 11.92 3.98
N VAL A 17 -1.93 11.85 3.97
CA VAL A 17 -2.73 11.51 5.15
C VAL A 17 -2.46 10.09 5.68
N VAL A 18 -2.02 9.17 4.81
CA VAL A 18 -1.75 7.77 5.17
C VAL A 18 -0.35 7.28 4.76
N HIS A 19 0.41 8.07 4.01
CA HIS A 19 1.76 7.73 3.58
C HIS A 19 2.76 8.84 3.92
N ASN A 20 3.90 8.44 4.46
CA ASN A 20 5.08 9.28 4.69
C ASN A 20 6.34 8.50 4.28
N ALA A 21 7.50 9.16 4.29
CA ALA A 21 8.76 8.55 3.86
C ALA A 21 9.08 7.24 4.61
N GLU A 22 8.91 7.24 5.94
CA GLU A 22 9.19 6.08 6.81
C GLU A 22 8.32 4.87 6.45
N SER A 23 7.02 5.08 6.27
CA SER A 23 6.07 4.02 5.89
C SER A 23 6.37 3.43 4.51
N LEU A 24 6.86 4.26 3.59
CA LEU A 24 7.19 3.84 2.22
C LEU A 24 8.51 3.08 2.17
N GLU A 25 9.50 3.52 2.95
CA GLU A 25 10.75 2.79 3.14
C GLU A 25 10.51 1.42 3.81
N PHE A 26 9.65 1.37 4.84
CA PHE A 26 9.21 0.12 5.44
C PHE A 26 8.55 -0.81 4.42
N ALA A 27 7.62 -0.29 3.60
CA ALA A 27 6.95 -1.10 2.58
C ALA A 27 7.92 -1.67 1.54
N GLN A 28 8.98 -0.94 1.18
CA GLN A 28 10.02 -1.42 0.25
C GLN A 28 10.96 -2.44 0.88
N SER A 29 11.27 -2.29 2.17
CA SER A 29 12.18 -3.15 2.92
C SER A 29 11.48 -4.27 3.69
N PHE A 30 10.17 -4.42 3.49
CA PHE A 30 9.35 -5.40 4.20
C PHE A 30 9.91 -6.81 4.00
N SER A 31 10.22 -7.49 5.11
CA SER A 31 10.68 -8.88 5.08
C SER A 31 9.49 -9.80 4.87
N VAL A 32 9.48 -10.52 3.75
CA VAL A 32 8.39 -11.42 3.37
C VAL A 32 8.73 -12.84 3.83
N GLU A 33 7.82 -13.46 4.57
CA GLU A 33 7.88 -14.88 4.91
C GLU A 33 7.13 -15.73 3.89
N VAL A 34 7.47 -17.02 3.80
CA VAL A 34 6.86 -17.96 2.84
C VAL A 34 5.35 -18.13 3.07
N SER A 35 4.91 -17.99 4.31
CA SER A 35 3.50 -18.08 4.70
C SER A 35 2.69 -16.81 4.44
N ASP A 36 3.33 -15.69 4.10
CA ASP A 36 2.63 -14.42 3.94
C ASP A 36 1.75 -14.41 2.69
N VAL A 37 0.58 -13.81 2.80
CA VAL A 37 -0.38 -13.65 1.71
C VAL A 37 -0.74 -12.18 1.55
N PHE A 38 -0.46 -11.59 0.39
CA PHE A 38 -0.71 -10.17 0.10
C PHE A 38 -1.84 -9.98 -0.92
N GLY A 39 -2.74 -9.04 -0.61
CA GLY A 39 -3.73 -8.53 -1.58
C GLY A 39 -3.18 -7.34 -2.37
N VAL A 40 -2.76 -7.57 -3.61
CA VAL A 40 -2.26 -6.49 -4.50
C VAL A 40 -3.39 -5.99 -5.40
N THR A 41 -3.73 -4.72 -5.29
CA THR A 41 -4.87 -4.12 -6.02
C THR A 41 -4.63 -2.65 -6.34
N HIS A 42 -5.17 -2.17 -7.45
CA HIS A 42 -5.30 -0.74 -7.69
C HIS A 42 -6.41 -0.14 -6.81
N PRO A 43 -6.26 1.09 -6.25
CA PRO A 43 -7.32 1.72 -5.49
C PRO A 43 -8.67 1.73 -6.24
N LYS A 44 -9.75 1.46 -5.50
CA LYS A 44 -11.14 1.36 -5.98
C LYS A 44 -11.48 0.19 -6.90
N SER A 45 -10.58 -0.79 -7.10
CA SER A 45 -10.88 -2.01 -7.89
C SER A 45 -11.67 -3.08 -7.12
N GLY A 46 -12.29 -2.76 -5.97
CA GLY A 46 -13.16 -3.69 -5.24
C GLY A 46 -12.55 -4.42 -4.03
N ARG A 47 -11.48 -3.90 -3.41
CA ARG A 47 -10.77 -4.52 -2.26
C ARG A 47 -11.65 -5.09 -1.14
N VAL A 48 -12.78 -4.44 -0.81
CA VAL A 48 -13.67 -4.90 0.28
C VAL A 48 -14.18 -6.31 0.03
N ASN A 49 -14.48 -6.64 -1.24
CA ASN A 49 -14.98 -7.98 -1.57
C ASN A 49 -13.84 -9.01 -1.57
N GLN A 50 -12.66 -8.65 -2.07
CA GLN A 50 -11.54 -9.59 -2.19
C GLN A 50 -10.92 -9.97 -0.84
N LEU A 51 -10.85 -9.04 0.12
CA LEU A 51 -10.40 -9.34 1.49
C LEU A 51 -11.39 -10.24 2.24
N LEU A 52 -12.68 -10.16 1.92
CA LEU A 52 -13.74 -10.94 2.57
C LEU A 52 -13.68 -12.44 2.23
N TYR A 53 -13.11 -12.81 1.07
CA TYR A 53 -13.02 -14.21 0.62
C TYR A 53 -11.69 -14.90 0.97
N LEU A 54 -10.69 -14.16 1.45
CA LEU A 54 -9.50 -14.78 2.02
C LEU A 54 -9.89 -15.30 3.42
N PRO A 55 -9.75 -16.60 3.70
CA PRO A 55 -9.97 -17.10 5.04
C PRO A 55 -8.86 -16.52 5.90
N ILE A 56 -9.20 -15.52 6.71
CA ILE A 56 -8.37 -15.09 7.82
C ILE A 56 -8.42 -16.27 8.79
N VAL A 57 -7.39 -17.12 8.74
CA VAL A 57 -7.20 -18.22 9.71
C VAL A 57 -6.66 -17.63 11.00
#